data_AF-A0A2N6C444-F1
#
_entry.id   AF-A0A2N6C444-F1
#
_cell.length_a   1.000
_cell.length_b   1.000
_cell.length_c   1.000
_cell.angle_alpha   90.00
_cell.angle_beta   90.00
_cell.angle_gamma   90.00
#
_symmetry.space_group_name_H-M   'P 1'
#
loop_
_entity.id
_entity.type
_entity.pdbx_description
1 polymer ?
#
loop_
_entity_poly.entity_id
_entity_poly.type
_entity_poly.pdbx_seq_one_letter_code
_entity_poly.pdbx_strand_id
1 'polypeptide(L)'
;MKILLSLFAAVLLVTGCGQSGSPAKIEVGGAAPAFAGVDLDGQSFALADFVGKPVIIRFWSTECKYCRADTPVFNKLYADFHEQGLQIAYINTLSSRAQVEDFVEELAIGFPVLMDKDGAIAQSYQIKLVPQTIVIDKRHTIVAAILGGVSEQEIVDLLREDLLK
;
A
#
# COMPACT_ATOMS: atom_id res chain seq x y z
N MET A 1 13.98 -29.32 -60.26
CA MET A 1 13.01 -28.35 -60.82
C MET A 1 11.69 -28.52 -60.06
N LYS A 2 11.21 -27.44 -59.41
CA LYS A 2 9.96 -27.28 -58.60
C LYS A 2 10.01 -27.92 -57.20
N ILE A 3 10.40 -27.18 -56.16
CA ILE A 3 9.61 -26.24 -55.33
C ILE A 3 8.48 -26.96 -54.59
N LEU A 4 8.60 -27.10 -53.27
CA LEU A 4 7.59 -26.61 -52.32
C LEU A 4 8.24 -26.48 -50.93
N LEU A 5 8.56 -25.25 -50.55
CA LEU A 5 8.89 -24.83 -49.19
C LEU A 5 7.59 -24.87 -48.39
N SER A 6 7.41 -25.87 -47.52
CA SER A 6 6.34 -25.86 -46.53
C SER A 6 6.86 -25.15 -45.27
N LEU A 7 6.55 -23.85 -45.17
CA LEU A 7 6.61 -23.12 -43.91
C LEU A 7 5.67 -23.81 -42.90
N PHE A 8 6.21 -24.54 -41.94
CA PHE A 8 5.49 -24.84 -40.71
C PHE A 8 6.01 -23.87 -39.65
N ALA A 9 5.35 -22.72 -39.57
CA ALA A 9 5.50 -21.80 -38.46
C ALA A 9 5.02 -22.52 -37.19
N ALA A 10 5.95 -23.00 -36.37
CA ALA A 10 5.65 -23.46 -35.04
C ALA A 10 5.23 -22.24 -34.21
N VAL A 11 3.91 -22.04 -34.12
CA VAL A 11 3.28 -21.04 -33.26
C VAL A 11 3.64 -21.39 -31.82
N LEU A 12 4.57 -20.64 -31.25
CA LEU A 12 4.82 -20.60 -29.80
C LEU A 12 3.57 -20.04 -29.13
N LEU A 13 2.64 -20.92 -28.77
CA LEU A 13 1.61 -20.63 -27.79
C LEU A 13 2.31 -20.53 -26.43
N VAL A 14 2.86 -19.36 -26.14
CA VAL A 14 3.13 -18.95 -24.76
C VAL A 14 1.77 -18.78 -24.11
N THR A 15 1.24 -19.87 -23.57
CA THR A 15 0.12 -19.83 -22.65
C THR A 15 0.60 -19.09 -21.41
N GLY A 16 0.43 -17.77 -21.41
CA GLY A 16 0.52 -16.97 -20.21
C GLY A 16 -0.53 -17.50 -19.25
N CYS A 17 -0.08 -18.22 -18.22
CA CYS A 17 -0.91 -18.47 -17.05
C CYS A 17 -1.20 -17.11 -16.43
N GLY A 18 -2.34 -16.51 -16.82
CA GLY A 18 -2.96 -15.45 -16.06
C GLY A 18 -3.27 -16.00 -14.69
N GLN A 19 -2.42 -15.70 -13.71
CA GLN A 19 -2.74 -15.91 -12.31
C GLN A 19 -3.83 -14.89 -11.96
N SER A 20 -5.08 -15.29 -12.15
CA SER A 20 -6.19 -14.75 -11.38
C SER A 20 -5.97 -15.22 -9.94
N GLY A 21 -5.06 -14.56 -9.23
CA GLY A 21 -4.86 -14.78 -7.81
C GLY A 21 -6.14 -14.34 -7.10
N SER A 22 -6.83 -15.27 -6.46
CA SER A 22 -7.80 -14.92 -5.41
C SER A 22 -7.13 -13.92 -4.46
N PRO A 23 -7.84 -12.88 -4.00
CA PRO A 23 -7.26 -11.90 -3.09
C PRO A 23 -6.67 -12.65 -1.89
N ALA A 24 -5.34 -12.58 -1.75
CA ALA A 24 -4.64 -13.25 -0.68
C ALA A 24 -5.22 -12.76 0.65
N LYS A 25 -5.54 -13.70 1.54
CA LYS A 25 -5.99 -13.33 2.88
C LYS A 25 -4.85 -12.59 3.58
N ILE A 26 -5.17 -11.45 4.20
CA ILE A 26 -4.21 -10.74 5.03
C ILE A 26 -3.88 -11.64 6.23
N GLU A 27 -2.66 -12.12 6.25
CA GLU A 27 -2.14 -13.03 7.26
C GLU A 27 -0.82 -12.47 7.79
N VAL A 28 -0.74 -12.30 9.11
CA VAL A 28 0.50 -11.92 9.78
C VAL A 28 1.53 -13.02 9.55
N GLY A 29 2.74 -12.64 9.15
CA GLY A 29 3.78 -13.55 8.67
C GLY A 29 3.70 -13.86 7.16
N GLY A 30 2.64 -13.40 6.47
CA GLY A 30 2.47 -13.55 5.04
C GLY A 30 2.99 -12.36 4.22
N ALA A 31 3.04 -12.53 2.91
CA ALA A 31 3.35 -11.45 1.98
C ALA A 31 2.15 -10.49 1.84
N ALA A 32 2.45 -9.21 1.66
CA ALA A 32 1.42 -8.21 1.37
C ALA A 32 0.96 -8.30 -0.11
N PRO A 33 -0.35 -8.20 -0.40
CA PRO A 33 -0.84 -8.09 -1.77
C PRO A 33 -0.16 -6.95 -2.52
N ALA A 34 0.34 -7.22 -3.73
CA ALA A 34 0.96 -6.17 -4.54
C ALA A 34 -0.09 -5.14 -5.00
N PHE A 35 0.31 -3.87 -5.01
CA PHE A 35 -0.46 -2.79 -5.64
C PHE A 35 0.48 -1.74 -6.22
N ALA A 36 -0.06 -0.98 -7.16
CA ALA A 36 0.54 0.23 -7.69
C ALA A 36 -0.54 1.29 -7.89
N GLY A 37 -0.15 2.55 -7.81
CA GLY A 37 -1.02 3.69 -7.98
C GLY A 37 -0.24 4.96 -8.28
N VAL A 38 -0.97 6.07 -8.32
CA VAL A 38 -0.42 7.41 -8.47
C VAL A 38 -0.91 8.22 -7.28
N ASP A 39 -0.01 8.93 -6.62
CA ASP A 39 -0.36 9.79 -5.50
C ASP A 39 -1.01 11.12 -5.96
N LEU A 40 -1.39 11.96 -5.00
CA LEU A 40 -2.02 13.24 -5.30
C LEU A 40 -1.12 14.20 -6.08
N ASP A 41 0.20 14.08 -5.93
CA ASP A 41 1.22 14.88 -6.60
C ASP A 41 1.60 14.33 -8.00
N GLY A 42 0.93 13.26 -8.43
CA GLY A 42 1.16 12.65 -9.73
C GLY A 42 2.38 11.71 -9.77
N GLN A 43 2.99 11.40 -8.63
CA GLN A 43 4.11 10.48 -8.55
C GLN A 43 3.61 9.03 -8.54
N SER A 44 4.34 8.15 -9.21
CA SER A 44 4.05 6.72 -9.18
C SER A 44 4.43 6.15 -7.82
N PHE A 45 3.59 5.28 -7.29
CA PHE A 45 3.83 4.55 -6.04
C PHE A 45 3.49 3.07 -6.28
N ALA A 46 4.48 2.19 -6.21
CA ALA A 46 4.25 0.75 -6.17
C ALA A 46 4.84 0.15 -4.89
N LEU A 47 4.10 -0.77 -4.25
CA LEU A 47 4.59 -1.42 -3.04
C LEU A 47 5.96 -2.09 -3.29
N ALA A 48 6.15 -2.67 -4.48
CA ALA A 48 7.38 -3.34 -4.89
C ALA A 48 8.61 -2.41 -4.94
N ASP A 49 8.44 -1.09 -5.04
CA ASP A 49 9.56 -0.14 -5.06
C ASP A 49 10.23 0.00 -3.69
N PHE A 50 9.58 -0.51 -2.64
CA PHE A 50 10.02 -0.37 -1.25
C PHE A 50 10.53 -1.68 -0.64
N VAL A 51 10.89 -2.68 -1.46
CA VAL A 51 11.54 -3.91 -0.98
C VAL A 51 12.81 -3.56 -0.20
N GLY A 52 12.98 -4.12 1.00
CA GLY A 52 14.08 -3.79 1.90
C GLY A 52 13.83 -2.59 2.81
N LYS A 53 12.66 -1.95 2.71
CA LYS A 53 12.23 -0.84 3.58
C LYS A 53 10.97 -1.25 4.36
N PRO A 54 10.80 -0.78 5.61
CA PRO A 54 9.55 -0.97 6.31
C PRO A 54 8.47 -0.05 5.70
N VAL A 55 7.25 -0.56 5.57
CA VAL A 55 6.13 0.15 4.94
C VAL A 55 4.90 0.09 5.84
N ILE A 56 4.27 1.23 6.08
CA ILE A 56 2.95 1.32 6.70
C ILE A 56 1.92 1.58 5.61
N ILE A 57 0.91 0.74 5.52
CA ILE A 57 -0.24 0.94 4.63
C ILE A 57 -1.44 1.31 5.50
N ARG A 58 -2.06 2.45 5.22
CA ARG A 58 -3.10 3.01 6.06
C ARG A 58 -4.33 3.35 5.25
N PHE A 59 -5.43 2.64 5.49
CA PHE A 59 -6.70 2.81 4.78
C PHE A 59 -7.66 3.74 5.51
N TRP A 60 -8.09 4.82 4.89
CA TRP A 60 -8.84 5.88 5.57
C TRP A 60 -9.92 6.53 4.68
N SER A 61 -10.69 7.43 5.27
CA SER A 61 -11.67 8.30 4.61
C SER A 61 -11.76 9.65 5.34
N THR A 62 -12.12 10.71 4.62
CA THR A 62 -12.28 12.08 5.16
C THR A 62 -13.40 12.19 6.18
N GLU A 63 -14.45 11.35 6.06
CA GLU A 63 -15.62 11.35 6.96
C GLU A 63 -15.37 10.56 8.27
N CYS A 64 -14.24 9.85 8.36
CA CYS A 64 -13.88 9.02 9.50
C CYS A 64 -13.20 9.87 10.58
N LYS A 65 -13.94 10.19 11.66
CA LYS A 65 -13.45 10.99 12.79
C LYS A 65 -12.17 10.43 13.44
N TYR A 66 -12.10 9.11 13.60
CA TYR A 66 -10.92 8.44 14.15
C TYR A 66 -9.72 8.54 13.20
N CYS A 67 -9.94 8.46 11.88
CA CYS A 67 -8.89 8.63 10.89
C CYS A 67 -8.26 10.02 10.98
N ARG A 68 -9.09 11.07 11.12
CA ARG A 68 -8.62 12.44 11.37
C ARG A 68 -7.81 12.53 12.67
N ALA A 69 -8.33 11.97 13.76
CA ALA A 69 -7.67 12.02 15.07
C ALA A 69 -6.30 11.31 15.10
N ASP A 70 -6.13 10.23 14.32
CA ASP A 70 -4.89 9.46 14.29
C ASP A 70 -3.88 9.96 13.25
N THR A 71 -4.28 10.82 12.32
CA THR A 71 -3.37 11.34 11.27
C THR A 71 -2.10 11.97 11.84
N PRO A 72 -2.15 12.78 12.92
CA PRO A 72 -0.94 13.33 13.55
C PRO A 72 0.09 12.27 13.99
N VAL A 73 -0.35 11.06 14.34
CA VAL A 73 0.56 9.95 14.68
C VAL A 73 1.40 9.56 13.46
N PHE A 74 0.78 9.46 12.28
CA PHE A 74 1.49 9.12 11.04
C PHE A 74 2.39 10.26 10.56
N ASN A 75 1.98 11.52 10.75
CA ASN A 75 2.85 12.68 10.48
C ASN A 75 4.11 12.62 11.33
N LYS A 76 3.97 12.31 12.63
CA LYS A 76 5.10 12.19 13.53
C LYS A 76 6.00 11.00 13.18
N LEU A 77 5.42 9.81 12.94
CA LEU A 77 6.16 8.64 12.49
C LEU A 77 6.98 8.92 11.22
N TYR A 78 6.37 9.58 10.25
CA TYR A 78 7.06 9.92 9.01
C TYR A 78 8.19 10.93 9.27
N ALA A 79 7.91 12.01 10.00
CA ALA A 79 8.92 13.01 10.35
C ALA A 79 10.15 12.37 11.03
N ASP A 80 9.93 11.45 11.97
CA ASP A 80 11.00 10.84 12.75
C ASP A 80 11.78 9.76 11.97
N PHE A 81 11.11 8.99 11.11
CA PHE A 81 11.68 7.75 10.56
C PHE A 81 11.79 7.68 9.03
N HIS A 82 11.27 8.65 8.27
CA HIS A 82 11.35 8.60 6.80
C HIS A 82 12.80 8.60 6.29
N GLU A 83 13.69 9.39 6.90
CA GLU A 83 15.13 9.41 6.57
C GLU A 83 15.81 8.07 6.92
N GLN A 84 15.27 7.32 7.88
CA GLN A 84 15.72 5.97 8.26
C GLN A 84 15.12 4.88 7.35
N GLY A 85 14.34 5.28 6.35
CA GLY A 85 13.79 4.43 5.30
C GLY A 85 12.32 4.08 5.46
N LEU A 86 11.63 4.52 6.52
CA LEU A 86 10.19 4.28 6.67
C LEU A 86 9.40 4.87 5.51
N GLN A 87 8.48 4.08 4.97
CA GLN A 87 7.54 4.52 3.92
C GLN A 87 6.11 4.43 4.43
N ILE A 88 5.26 5.35 3.98
CA ILE A 88 3.83 5.35 4.28
C ILE A 88 3.05 5.39 2.98
N ALA A 89 2.18 4.40 2.77
CA ALA A 89 1.13 4.40 1.75
C ALA A 89 -0.20 4.80 2.42
N TYR A 90 -0.61 6.06 2.27
CA TYR A 90 -1.83 6.56 2.88
C TYR A 90 -3.00 6.51 1.89
N ILE A 91 -3.82 5.47 1.97
CA ILE A 91 -4.77 5.09 0.91
C ILE A 91 -6.18 5.51 1.28
N ASN A 92 -6.74 6.47 0.54
CA ASN A 92 -8.13 6.90 0.68
C ASN A 92 -9.05 6.01 -0.17
N THR A 93 -10.17 5.56 0.41
CA THR A 93 -11.04 4.53 -0.21
C THR A 93 -12.47 5.01 -0.54
N LEU A 94 -12.89 6.18 -0.06
CA LEU A 94 -14.32 6.57 -0.03
C LEU A 94 -14.59 8.06 -0.24
N SER A 95 -13.56 8.88 -0.53
CA SER A 95 -13.70 10.34 -0.62
C SER A 95 -13.44 10.87 -2.03
N SER A 96 -14.06 12.00 -2.38
CA SER A 96 -13.72 12.73 -3.61
C SER A 96 -12.33 13.34 -3.51
N ARG A 97 -11.70 13.62 -4.66
CA ARG A 97 -10.35 14.20 -4.70
C ARG A 97 -10.26 15.52 -3.92
N ALA A 98 -11.23 16.42 -4.11
CA ALA A 98 -11.26 17.70 -3.41
C ALA A 98 -11.31 17.53 -1.89
N GLN A 99 -12.15 16.64 -1.37
CA GLN A 99 -12.19 16.36 0.08
C GLN A 99 -10.86 15.82 0.61
N VAL A 100 -10.17 15.01 -0.19
CA VAL A 100 -8.86 14.45 0.18
C VAL A 100 -7.80 15.56 0.19
N GLU A 101 -7.76 16.42 -0.83
CA GLU A 101 -6.84 17.55 -0.91
C GLU A 101 -7.04 18.51 0.28
N ASP A 102 -8.28 18.88 0.60
CA ASP A 102 -8.60 19.69 1.78
C ASP A 102 -8.11 19.03 3.09
N PHE A 103 -8.29 17.72 3.23
CA PHE A 103 -7.87 16.97 4.42
C PHE A 103 -6.34 16.90 4.54
N VAL A 104 -5.65 16.73 3.42
CA VAL A 104 -4.17 16.71 3.35
C VAL A 104 -3.60 18.05 3.73
N GLU A 105 -4.17 19.15 3.22
CA GLU A 105 -3.76 20.50 3.58
C GLU A 105 -4.04 20.81 5.05
N GLU A 106 -5.25 20.55 5.54
CA GLU A 106 -5.67 20.86 6.92
C GLU A 106 -4.81 20.14 7.97
N LEU A 107 -4.43 18.89 7.71
CA LEU A 107 -3.64 18.06 8.63
C LEU A 107 -2.15 18.04 8.31
N ALA A 108 -1.70 18.85 7.35
CA ALA A 108 -0.30 18.93 6.92
C ALA A 108 0.33 17.55 6.66
N ILE A 109 -0.38 16.70 5.92
CA ILE A 109 0.12 15.36 5.57
C ILE A 109 1.29 15.51 4.58
N GLY A 110 2.48 15.05 5.00
CA GLY A 110 3.74 15.20 4.25
C GLY A 110 4.27 13.93 3.58
N PHE A 111 3.41 12.92 3.40
CA PHE A 111 3.77 11.63 2.79
C PHE A 111 2.77 11.23 1.70
N PRO A 112 3.12 10.28 0.81
CA PRO A 112 2.28 9.92 -0.34
C PRO A 112 0.86 9.52 0.05
N VAL A 113 -0.12 10.16 -0.61
CA VAL A 113 -1.55 9.86 -0.47
C VAL A 113 -2.08 9.31 -1.78
N LEU A 114 -2.59 8.08 -1.74
CA LEU A 114 -3.14 7.40 -2.90
C LEU A 114 -4.67 7.44 -2.86
N MET A 115 -5.29 7.57 -4.04
CA MET A 115 -6.73 7.45 -4.20
C MET A 115 -7.10 6.07 -4.77
N ASP A 116 -7.71 5.22 -3.95
CA ASP A 116 -8.23 3.91 -4.34
C ASP A 116 -9.67 4.04 -4.88
N LYS A 117 -9.83 4.69 -6.03
CA LYS A 117 -11.13 5.13 -6.55
C LYS A 117 -12.08 3.99 -6.90
N ASP A 118 -11.55 2.85 -7.35
CA ASP A 118 -12.32 1.66 -7.69
C ASP A 118 -12.37 0.64 -6.53
N GLY A 119 -11.70 0.94 -5.41
CA GLY A 119 -11.62 0.08 -4.25
C GLY A 119 -10.77 -1.16 -4.46
N ALA A 120 -10.00 -1.25 -5.54
CA ALA A 120 -9.24 -2.45 -5.88
C ALA A 120 -8.17 -2.78 -4.83
N ILE A 121 -7.48 -1.76 -4.30
CA ILE A 121 -6.45 -1.96 -3.27
C ILE A 121 -7.12 -2.37 -1.96
N ALA A 122 -8.16 -1.66 -1.53
CA ALA A 122 -8.94 -2.00 -0.33
C ALA A 122 -9.49 -3.44 -0.43
N GLN A 123 -9.98 -3.84 -1.59
CA GLN A 123 -10.49 -5.19 -1.82
C GLN A 123 -9.38 -6.26 -1.72
N SER A 124 -8.18 -6.01 -2.28
CA SER A 124 -7.07 -6.98 -2.20
C SER A 124 -6.59 -7.19 -0.76
N TYR A 125 -6.72 -6.15 0.07
CA TYR A 125 -6.44 -6.22 1.52
C TYR A 125 -7.67 -6.59 2.37
N GLN A 126 -8.82 -6.89 1.74
CA GLN A 126 -10.08 -7.23 2.40
C GLN A 126 -10.56 -6.19 3.42
N ILE A 127 -10.26 -4.92 3.17
CA ILE A 127 -10.63 -3.79 4.01
C ILE A 127 -12.14 -3.57 3.93
N LYS A 128 -12.82 -3.66 5.08
CA LYS A 128 -14.28 -3.45 5.19
C LYS A 128 -14.62 -2.23 6.04
N LEU A 129 -13.69 -1.79 6.87
CA LEU A 129 -13.86 -0.72 7.85
C LEU A 129 -12.56 0.08 7.92
N VAL A 130 -12.68 1.37 8.21
CA VAL A 130 -11.55 2.28 8.46
C VAL A 130 -11.71 2.94 9.83
N PRO A 131 -10.62 3.28 10.56
CA PRO A 131 -9.21 3.03 10.27
C PRO A 131 -8.81 1.57 10.12
N GLN A 132 -7.95 1.24 9.17
CA GLN A 132 -7.15 0.02 9.22
C GLN A 132 -5.69 0.32 8.84
N THR A 133 -4.75 -0.28 9.57
CA THR A 133 -3.30 -0.10 9.40
C THR A 133 -2.65 -1.47 9.20
N ILE A 134 -1.88 -1.63 8.13
CA ILE A 134 -1.06 -2.80 7.87
C ILE A 134 0.39 -2.38 8.00
N VAL A 135 1.18 -3.16 8.74
CA VAL A 135 2.59 -2.89 9.00
C VAL A 135 3.41 -3.97 8.32
N ILE A 136 4.37 -3.56 7.50
CA ILE A 136 5.25 -4.43 6.71
C ILE A 136 6.70 -4.18 7.12
N ASP A 137 7.43 -5.24 7.45
CA ASP A 137 8.85 -5.17 7.82
C ASP A 137 9.77 -5.02 6.58
N LYS A 138 11.09 -4.85 6.80
CA LYS A 138 12.07 -4.78 5.69
C LYS A 138 12.13 -6.04 4.83
N ARG A 139 11.65 -7.19 5.33
CA ARG A 139 11.56 -8.45 4.58
C ARG A 139 10.29 -8.53 3.74
N HIS A 140 9.49 -7.45 3.69
CA HIS A 140 8.21 -7.39 2.99
C HIS A 140 7.18 -8.38 3.51
N THR A 141 7.24 -8.67 4.81
CA THR A 141 6.30 -9.52 5.52
C THR A 141 5.35 -8.66 6.35
N ILE A 142 4.06 -8.99 6.33
CA ILE A 142 3.07 -8.35 7.19
C ILE A 142 3.36 -8.74 8.64
N VAL A 143 3.72 -7.78 9.48
CA VAL A 143 3.97 -8.01 10.92
C VAL A 143 2.76 -7.62 11.78
N ALA A 144 1.87 -6.77 11.27
CA ALA A 144 0.62 -6.45 11.93
C ALA A 144 -0.49 -6.02 10.95
N ALA A 145 -1.73 -6.28 11.34
CA ALA A 145 -2.94 -5.75 10.72
C ALA A 145 -3.89 -5.28 11.82
N ILE A 146 -4.03 -3.96 11.98
CA ILE A 146 -4.67 -3.30 13.12
C ILE A 146 -5.93 -2.60 12.64
N LEU A 147 -7.07 -2.92 13.26
CA LEU A 147 -8.34 -2.21 13.06
C LEU A 147 -8.50 -1.15 14.16
N GLY A 148 -8.77 0.09 13.77
CA GLY A 148 -8.90 1.22 14.69
C GLY A 148 -7.61 2.04 14.82
N GLY A 149 -7.56 2.86 15.86
CA GLY A 149 -6.42 3.74 16.11
C GLY A 149 -5.18 3.01 16.58
N VAL A 150 -4.03 3.60 16.31
CA VAL A 150 -2.70 3.04 16.62
C VAL A 150 -1.82 4.14 17.19
N SER A 151 -0.98 3.78 18.15
CA SER A 151 -0.01 4.73 18.72
C SER A 151 1.32 4.67 17.97
N GLU A 152 2.10 5.76 18.04
CA GLU A 152 3.47 5.78 17.52
C GLU A 152 4.31 4.65 18.15
N GLN A 153 4.26 4.52 19.47
CA GLN A 153 5.04 3.52 20.21
C GLN A 153 4.73 2.09 19.75
N GLU A 154 3.46 1.78 19.49
CA GLU A 154 3.05 0.47 19.00
C GLU A 154 3.66 0.16 17.62
N ILE A 155 3.65 1.12 16.69
CA ILE A 155 4.31 0.97 15.40
C ILE A 155 5.83 0.83 15.55
N VAL A 156 6.45 1.66 16.39
CA VAL A 156 7.90 1.62 16.64
C VAL A 156 8.30 0.28 17.27
N ASP A 157 7.49 -0.29 18.16
CA ASP A 157 7.77 -1.60 18.73
C ASP A 157 7.65 -2.73 17.71
N LEU A 158 6.66 -2.66 16.80
CA LEU A 158 6.52 -3.61 15.70
C LEU A 158 7.69 -3.55 14.71
N LEU A 159 8.25 -2.36 14.50
CA LEU A 159 9.33 -2.12 13.54
C LEU A 159 10.68 -1.84 14.21
N ARG A 160 10.86 -2.20 15.50
CA ARG A 160 12.04 -1.83 16.29
C ARG A 160 13.36 -2.20 15.61
N GLU A 161 13.41 -3.43 15.08
CA GLU A 161 14.57 -3.99 14.40
C GLU A 161 14.82 -3.35 13.04
N ASP A 162 13.78 -2.75 12.44
CA ASP A 162 13.84 -2.09 11.15
C ASP A 162 14.17 -0.60 11.27
N LEU A 163 13.75 0.07 12.35
CA LEU A 163 13.90 1.51 12.51
C LEU A 163 15.13 1.90 13.34
N LEU A 164 15.51 1.11 14.34
CA LEU A 164 16.49 1.54 15.35
C LEU A 164 17.85 0.83 15.26
N LYS A 165 18.20 0.32 14.08
CA LYS A 165 19.45 -0.42 13.78
C LYS A 165 20.13 0.14 12.55
#